data_AF-A0A973XAG0-F1
#
_entry.id   AF-A0A973XAG0-F1
#
_cell.length_a   1.000
_cell.length_b   1.000
_cell.length_c   1.000
_cell.angle_alpha   90.00
_cell.angle_beta   90.00
_cell.angle_gamma   90.00
#
_symmetry.space_group_name_H-M   'P 1'
#
loop_
_entity.id
_entity.type
_entity.pdbx_description
1 polymer ?
#
loop_
_entity_poly.entity_id
_entity_poly.type
_entity_poly.pdbx_seq_one_letter_code
_entity_poly.pdbx_strand_id
1 'polypeptide(L)' 'MTKFVFVTGGVVSSLGKGIASASLAAILESRGLKVTLIKLDPYLNVDPGTMSPLQHGEAFVTDD' A
#
# COMPACT_ATOMS: atom_id res chain seq x y z
N MET A 1 -5.80 12.96 18.24
CA MET A 1 -4.79 13.34 17.23
C MET A 1 -4.40 12.11 16.45
N THR A 2 -4.52 12.14 15.13
CA THR A 2 -4.17 11.01 14.25
C THR A 2 -2.66 10.73 14.32
N LYS A 3 -2.30 9.45 14.36
CA LYS A 3 -0.90 9.00 14.32
C LYS A 3 -0.56 8.52 12.93
N PHE A 4 0.67 8.77 12.49
CA PHE A 4 1.19 8.36 11.20
C PHE A 4 2.35 7.39 11.40
N VAL A 5 2.35 6.29 10.64
CA VAL A 5 3.44 5.33 10.58
C VAL A 5 3.94 5.30 9.15
N PHE A 6 5.19 5.71 8.93
CA PHE A 6 5.82 5.69 7.61
C PHE A 6 6.56 4.37 7.42
N VAL A 7 6.14 3.60 6.41
CA VAL A 7 6.77 2.32 6.06
C VAL A 7 7.69 2.53 4.86
N THR A 8 8.99 2.35 5.05
CA THR A 8 10.02 2.46 4.02
C THR A 8 10.71 1.11 3.80
N GLY A 9 11.51 0.99 2.73
CA GLY A 9 12.34 -0.21 2.49
C GLY A 9 13.69 0.16 1.93
N GLY A 10 14.71 -0.57 2.37
CA GLY A 10 16.07 -0.45 1.85
C GLY A 10 16.51 -1.72 1.10
N VAL A 11 17.72 -1.64 0.54
CA VAL A 11 18.43 -2.73 -0.15
C VAL A 11 17.80 -3.13 -1.49
N VAL A 12 16.63 -3.74 -1.50
CA VAL A 12 15.96 -4.20 -2.75
C VAL A 12 14.45 -3.98 -2.72
N SER A 13 13.83 -3.96 -3.90
CA SER A 13 12.38 -3.99 -4.07
C SER A 13 11.83 -5.42 -3.86
N SER A 14 10.51 -5.61 -3.95
CA SER A 14 9.83 -6.91 -3.81
C SER A 14 9.97 -7.63 -2.46
N LEU A 15 10.41 -6.93 -1.41
CA LEU A 15 10.51 -7.45 -0.03
C LEU A 15 9.17 -7.71 0.69
N GLY A 16 8.03 -7.59 0.01
CA GLY A 16 6.71 -7.78 0.66
C GLY A 16 6.27 -6.64 1.57
N LYS A 17 6.74 -5.40 1.34
CA LYS A 17 6.37 -4.22 2.15
C LYS A 17 4.86 -4.01 2.29
N GLY A 18 4.11 -4.18 1.19
CA GLY A 18 2.66 -4.03 1.20
C GLY A 18 1.98 -5.04 2.14
N ILE A 19 2.41 -6.30 2.09
CA ILE A 19 1.90 -7.36 2.98
C ILE A 19 2.30 -7.06 4.43
N ALA A 20 3.54 -6.65 4.68
CA ALA A 20 3.99 -6.31 6.03
C ALA A 20 3.18 -5.16 6.66
N SER A 21 2.93 -4.08 5.90
CA SER A 21 2.09 -2.97 6.36
C SER A 21 0.63 -3.37 6.55
N ALA A 22 0.08 -4.21 5.67
CA ALA A 22 -1.28 -4.71 5.78
C ALA A 22 -1.48 -5.60 7.02
N SER A 23 -0.54 -6.50 7.29
CA SER A 23 -0.55 -7.35 8.50
C SER A 23 -0.42 -6.54 9.79
N LEU A 24 0.40 -5.48 9.79
CA LEU A 24 0.48 -4.55 10.92
C LEU A 24 -0.86 -3.82 11.14
N ALA A 25 -1.49 -3.34 10.07
CA ALA A 25 -2.81 -2.71 10.15
C ALA A 25 -3.85 -3.68 10.72
N ALA A 26 -3.89 -4.94 10.26
CA ALA A 26 -4.79 -5.96 10.77
C ALA A 26 -4.61 -6.20 12.29
N ILE A 27 -3.37 -6.22 12.79
CA ILE A 27 -3.10 -6.35 14.23
C ILE A 27 -3.61 -5.13 14.99
N LEU A 28 -3.39 -3.92 14.47
CA LEU A 28 -3.87 -2.69 15.12
C LEU A 28 -5.40 -2.60 15.13
N GLU A 29 -6.06 -3.01 14.05
CA GLU A 29 -7.52 -3.12 13.98
C GLU A 29 -8.07 -4.15 14.98
N SER A 30 -7.40 -5.30 15.13
CA SER A 30 -7.76 -6.31 16.14
C SER A 30 -7.66 -5.79 17.58
N ARG A 31 -6.94 -4.69 17.80
CA ARG A 31 -6.84 -3.98 19.09
C ARG A 31 -7.87 -2.85 19.23
N GLY A 32 -8.86 -2.79 18.33
CA GLY A 32 -9.93 -1.79 18.35
C GLY A 32 -9.51 -0.40 17.88
N LEU A 33 -8.37 -0.27 17.21
CA LEU A 33 -7.93 1.00 16.63
C LEU A 33 -8.54 1.18 15.24
N LYS A 34 -8.99 2.40 14.93
CA LYS A 34 -9.33 2.78 13.56
C LYS A 34 -8.05 3.03 12.78
N VAL A 35 -7.80 2.20 11.77
CA VAL A 35 -6.60 2.26 10.92
C VAL A 35 -7.01 2.54 9.48
N THR A 36 -6.12 3.16 8.72
CA THR A 36 -6.24 3.32 7.27
C THR A 36 -4.86 3.20 6.66
N LEU A 37 -4.79 2.75 5.41
CA LEU A 37 -3.55 2.62 4.64
C LEU A 37 -3.60 3.53 3.42
N ILE A 38 -2.44 4.08 3.06
CA ILE A 38 -2.24 4.86 1.83
C ILE A 38 -0.95 4.36 1.21
N LYS A 39 -0.98 4.14 -0.10
CA LYS A 39 0.19 3.78 -0.90
C LYS A 39 0.67 5.00 -1.67
N LEU A 40 1.97 5.25 -1.63
CA LEU A 40 2.64 6.26 -2.45
C LEU A 40 3.48 5.52 -3.50
N ASP A 41 3.07 5.60 -4.76
CA ASP A 41 3.80 5.02 -5.88
C ASP A 41 4.67 6.09 -6.56
N PRO A 42 5.98 5.86 -6.74
CA PRO A 42 6.90 6.85 -7.28
C PRO A 42 6.90 6.93 -8.82
N TYR A 43 5.88 6.37 -9.47
CA TYR A 43 5.75 6.37 -10.92
C TYR A 43 5.16 7.70 -11.41
N LEU A 44 5.46 8.04 -12.67
CA LEU A 44 4.94 9.28 -13.29
C LEU A 44 3.51 9.13 -13.82
N ASN A 45 3.05 7.90 -14.03
CA ASN A 45 1.68 7.63 -14.46
C ASN A 45 0.70 8.27 -13.46
N VAL A 46 -0.31 8.96 -13.97
CA VAL A 46 -1.34 9.59 -13.14
C VAL A 46 -2.12 8.53 -12.37
N ASP A 47 -2.39 7.39 -13.00
CA ASP A 47 -3.10 6.24 -12.46
C ASP A 47 -2.59 4.94 -13.11
N PRO A 48 -2.81 3.77 -12.48
CA PRO A 48 -2.36 2.49 -13.00
C PRO A 48 -3.18 1.98 -14.20
N GLY A 49 -4.30 2.61 -14.57
CA GLY A 49 -5.16 2.20 -15.69
C GLY A 49 -4.50 2.30 -17.06
N THR A 50 -3.41 3.08 -17.15
CA THR A 50 -2.57 3.19 -18.36
C THR A 50 -1.42 2.17 -18.42
N MET A 51 -1.22 1.38 -17.36
CA MET A 51 -0.11 0.43 -17.25
C MET A 51 -0.51 -0.94 -17.78
N SER A 52 0.43 -1.66 -18.42
CA SER A 52 0.17 -3.01 -18.92
C SER A 52 0.01 -4.02 -17.77
N PRO A 53 -1.12 -4.76 -17.67
CA PRO A 53 -1.33 -5.71 -16.59
C PRO A 53 -0.32 -6.85 -16.53
N LEU A 54 0.23 -7.25 -17.68
CA LEU A 54 1.21 -8.33 -17.76
C LEU A 54 2.57 -7.95 -17.18
N GLN A 55 2.88 -6.66 -17.12
CA GLN A 55 4.16 -6.14 -16.62
C GLN A 55 4.05 -5.58 -15.20
N HIS A 56 2.90 -4.98 -14.87
CA HIS A 56 2.72 -4.21 -13.63
C HIS A 56 1.68 -4.80 -12.67
N GLY A 57 0.98 -5.86 -13.06
CA GLY A 57 -0.12 -6.45 -12.29
C GLY A 57 -1.45 -5.77 -12.57
N GLU A 58 -2.50 -6.25 -11.89
CA GLU A 58 -3.85 -5.72 -12.04
C GLU A 58 -3.98 -4.26 -11.57
N ALA A 59 -4.91 -3.52 -12.18
CA ALA A 59 -5.37 -2.24 -11.65
C ALA A 59 -6.50 -2.52 -10.65
N PHE A 60 -6.28 -2.21 -9.38
CA PHE A 60 -7.31 -2.29 -8.35
C PHE A 60 -8.21 -1.05 -8.39
N VAL A 61 -9.53 -1.24 -8.30
CA VAL A 61 -10.55 -0.18 -8.34
C VAL A 61 -11.26 -0.12 -6.99
N THR A 62 -11.38 1.07 -6.41
CA THR A 62 -12.09 1.34 -5.14
C THR A 62 -13.59 1.60 -5.38
N ASP A 63 -14.37 1.73 -4.31
CA ASP A 63 -15.84 1.84 -4.39
C ASP A 63 -16.36 3.20 -4.91
N ASP A 64 -15.54 4.25 -4.84
CA ASP A 64 -15.84 5.61 -5.29
C ASP A 64 -15.66 5.80 -6.80
#